data_AF-A0AAD7IT35-F1
#
_entry.id   AF-A0AAD7IT35-F1
#
_cell.length_a   1.000
_cell.length_b   1.000
_cell.length_c   1.000
_cell.angle_alpha   90.00
_cell.angle_beta   90.00
_cell.angle_gamma   90.00
#
_symmetry.space_group_name_H-M   'P 1'
#
loop_
_entity.id
_entity.type
_entity.pdbx_description
1 polymer ?
#
loop_
_entity_poly.entity_id
_entity_poly.type
_entity_poly.pdbx_seq_one_letter_code
_entity_poly.pdbx_strand_id
1 'polypeptide(L)'
;MLRSIILQLSAQSPYPYAALDRQYQLSKGQTLPTYQNLVDVLETLFSELQRTYLVLDALDECNDSDLHVLLRLISRLRCWIKSPLHILLTSQDRTIFTKGLNGVPQLSLEFSTTQNDIKLFVAGALQCRPDLEHLVLRAEEITAKVVEKSNGMFRLAGCLLDELSRRKLDPALDKVLANLPGDLFGIYGRFLEPIDRDDFIHVARVLRWIVFSARPVTLQRLKEALAFDFLDPHQYIFDPANQGNHVVWVCKWLQGLVTVSEGLPSTDDQADISWSGVVALAHSSVADYIVSDEFRKKHQHDLGAGSSHTFLAQTCVGYLLHFTDHPLDKEMV
;
A
#
# COMPACT_ATOMS: atom_id res chain seq x y z
N MET A 1 -5.34 16.10 4.14
CA MET A 1 -6.11 16.09 2.88
C MET A 1 -6.18 17.45 2.14
N LEU A 2 -6.76 18.53 2.71
CA LEU A 2 -6.97 19.81 1.97
C LEU A 2 -5.72 20.39 1.29
N ARG A 3 -4.57 20.35 1.97
CA ARG A 3 -3.29 20.78 1.39
C ARG A 3 -2.93 20.02 0.12
N SER A 4 -3.24 18.71 0.08
CA SER A 4 -2.99 17.88 -1.11
C SER A 4 -3.86 18.34 -2.29
N ILE A 5 -5.14 18.62 -2.05
CA ILE A 5 -6.05 19.15 -3.09
C ILE A 5 -5.52 20.49 -3.62
N ILE A 6 -5.14 21.41 -2.73
CA ILE A 6 -4.54 22.69 -3.11
C ILE A 6 -3.29 22.50 -3.95
N LEU A 7 -2.37 21.63 -3.50
CA LEU A 7 -1.11 21.36 -4.20
C LEU A 7 -1.38 20.81 -5.62
N GLN A 8 -2.30 19.85 -5.76
CA GLN A 8 -2.63 19.27 -7.06
C GLN A 8 -3.31 20.27 -7.99
N LEU A 9 -4.27 21.06 -7.48
CA LEU A 9 -4.91 22.13 -8.26
C LEU A 9 -3.90 23.21 -8.68
N SER A 10 -2.97 23.55 -7.78
CA SER A 10 -1.89 24.50 -8.07
C SER A 10 -0.94 24.02 -9.14
N ALA A 11 -0.58 22.73 -9.13
CA ALA A 11 0.35 22.14 -10.08
C ALA A 11 -0.23 22.05 -11.50
N GLN A 12 -1.55 22.08 -11.64
CA GLN A 12 -2.24 22.02 -12.94
C GLN A 12 -2.51 23.39 -13.56
N SER A 13 -2.25 24.49 -12.85
CA SER A 13 -2.40 25.84 -13.41
C SER A 13 -1.08 26.36 -13.98
N PRO A 14 -1.09 26.92 -15.19
CA PRO A 14 0.08 27.60 -15.76
C PRO A 14 0.39 28.95 -15.08
N TYR A 15 -0.51 29.46 -14.24
CA TYR A 15 -0.32 30.72 -13.52
C TYR A 15 -0.23 30.48 -12.01
N PRO A 16 0.73 31.11 -11.32
CA PRO A 16 0.76 31.10 -9.86
C PRO A 16 -0.52 31.74 -9.34
N TYR A 17 -1.24 31.00 -8.50
CA TYR A 17 -2.49 31.48 -7.92
C TYR A 17 -2.19 32.59 -6.91
N ALA A 18 -2.68 33.80 -7.17
CA ALA A 18 -2.51 34.96 -6.29
C ALA A 18 -3.00 34.68 -4.86
N ALA A 19 -3.97 33.78 -4.68
CA ALA A 19 -4.44 33.30 -3.39
C ALA A 19 -3.35 32.58 -2.58
N LEU A 20 -2.51 31.76 -3.24
CA LEU A 20 -1.41 31.05 -2.60
C LEU A 20 -0.27 32.00 -2.25
N ASP A 21 0.09 32.90 -3.16
CA ASP A 21 1.09 33.93 -2.89
C ASP A 21 0.67 34.82 -1.73
N ARG A 22 -0.58 35.28 -1.71
CA ARG A 22 -1.13 36.07 -0.60
C ARG A 22 -1.04 35.32 0.72
N GLN A 23 -1.40 34.04 0.73
CA GLN A 23 -1.34 33.23 1.94
C GLN A 23 0.10 32.99 2.41
N TYR A 24 1.03 32.78 1.48
CA TYR A 24 2.45 32.67 1.78
C TYR A 24 3.02 33.97 2.33
N GLN A 25 2.67 35.13 1.75
CA GLN A 25 3.13 36.44 2.22
C GLN A 25 2.60 36.79 3.62
N LEU A 26 1.37 36.38 3.95
CA LEU A 26 0.78 36.59 5.28
C LEU A 26 1.52 35.82 6.38
N SER A 27 2.03 34.62 6.09
CA SER A 27 2.74 33.79 7.06
C SER A 27 4.27 33.87 6.94
N LYS A 28 4.79 34.36 5.81
CA LYS A 28 6.21 34.24 5.38
C LYS A 28 6.78 32.82 5.55
N GLY A 29 5.93 31.80 5.46
CA GLY A 29 6.30 30.42 5.75
C GLY A 29 6.60 30.08 7.22
N GLN A 30 6.38 31.01 8.16
CA GLN A 30 6.67 30.84 9.58
C GLN A 30 5.55 30.13 10.35
N THR A 31 4.33 30.16 9.83
CA THR A 31 3.16 29.54 10.46
C THR A 31 2.43 28.62 9.50
N LEU A 32 1.98 27.48 10.03
CA LEU A 32 1.16 26.53 9.28
C LEU A 32 -0.22 27.17 9.01
N PRO A 33 -0.75 27.06 7.78
CA PRO A 33 -2.06 27.61 7.45
C PRO A 33 -3.15 26.92 8.26
N THR A 34 -4.07 27.73 8.80
CA THR A 34 -5.24 27.23 9.54
C THR A 34 -6.23 26.55 8.61
N TYR A 35 -7.17 25.78 9.17
CA TYR A 35 -8.27 25.19 8.40
C TYR A 35 -9.02 26.24 7.56
N GLN A 36 -9.37 27.39 8.17
CA GLN A 36 -10.11 28.42 7.44
C GLN A 36 -9.29 29.01 6.30
N ASN A 37 -7.98 29.24 6.50
CA ASN A 37 -7.11 29.71 5.43
C ASN A 37 -7.08 28.74 4.23
N LEU A 38 -7.01 27.42 4.50
CA LEU A 38 -7.01 26.42 3.43
C LEU A 38 -8.34 26.40 2.67
N VAL A 39 -9.45 26.58 3.37
CA VAL A 39 -10.78 26.66 2.75
C VAL A 39 -10.89 27.91 1.88
N ASP A 40 -10.48 29.09 2.37
CA ASP A 40 -10.54 30.35 1.61
C ASP A 40 -9.68 30.31 0.34
N VAL A 41 -8.50 29.68 0.42
CA VAL A 41 -7.66 29.41 -0.75
C VAL A 41 -8.40 28.50 -1.73
N LEU A 42 -8.95 27.37 -1.28
CA LEU A 42 -9.71 26.46 -2.14
C LEU A 42 -10.90 27.15 -2.82
N GLU A 43 -11.62 28.04 -2.12
CA GLU A 43 -12.70 28.85 -2.72
C GLU A 43 -12.20 29.58 -3.96
N THR A 44 -11.09 30.28 -3.78
CA THR A 44 -10.53 31.15 -4.80
C THR A 44 -10.07 30.31 -5.99
N LEU A 45 -9.35 29.21 -5.74
CA LEU A 45 -8.91 28.26 -6.77
C LEU A 45 -10.09 27.72 -7.58
N PHE A 46 -11.14 27.21 -6.93
CA PHE A 46 -12.30 26.68 -7.64
C PHE A 46 -13.07 27.76 -8.42
N SER A 47 -13.09 29.00 -7.93
CA SER A 47 -13.76 30.12 -8.59
C SER A 47 -13.06 30.58 -9.88
N GLU A 48 -11.73 30.40 -9.96
CA GLU A 48 -10.93 30.76 -11.12
C GLU A 48 -10.93 29.65 -12.19
N LEU A 49 -11.21 28.41 -11.78
CA LEU A 49 -11.29 27.26 -12.68
C LEU A 49 -12.67 27.20 -13.36
N GLN A 50 -12.65 27.09 -14.69
CA GLN A 50 -13.88 26.97 -15.49
C GLN A 50 -14.63 25.66 -15.23
N ARG A 51 -13.91 24.57 -14.98
CA ARG A 51 -14.46 23.24 -14.70
C ARG A 51 -13.43 22.44 -13.91
N THR A 52 -13.88 21.76 -12.86
CA THR A 52 -12.99 20.95 -12.02
C THR A 52 -13.55 19.55 -11.84
N TYR A 53 -12.65 18.56 -11.89
CA TYR A 53 -12.94 17.16 -11.56
C TYR A 53 -12.11 16.79 -10.33
N LEU A 54 -12.78 16.38 -9.26
CA LEU A 54 -12.16 15.94 -8.02
C LEU A 54 -12.43 14.46 -7.84
N VAL A 55 -11.38 13.64 -7.88
CA VAL A 55 -11.46 12.21 -7.59
C VAL A 55 -10.86 11.98 -6.20
N LEU A 56 -11.69 11.49 -5.27
CA LEU A 56 -11.26 11.12 -3.93
C LEU A 56 -11.31 9.60 -3.83
N ASP A 57 -10.13 9.00 -3.84
CA ASP A 57 -9.97 7.55 -3.80
C ASP A 57 -9.89 7.03 -2.35
N ALA A 58 -10.47 5.86 -2.11
CA ALA A 58 -10.43 5.11 -0.85
C ALA A 58 -10.74 5.93 0.41
N LEU A 59 -11.88 6.63 0.43
CA LEU A 59 -12.23 7.53 1.55
C LEU A 59 -12.33 6.85 2.92
N ASP A 60 -12.52 5.55 2.98
CA ASP A 60 -12.53 4.75 4.21
C ASP A 60 -11.14 4.67 4.87
N GLU A 61 -10.06 4.93 4.15
CA GLU A 61 -8.72 5.02 4.74
C GLU A 61 -8.53 6.33 5.55
N CYS A 62 -9.44 7.31 5.41
CA CYS A 62 -9.43 8.50 6.25
C CYS A 62 -9.92 8.19 7.67
N ASN A 63 -9.28 8.81 8.66
CA ASN A 63 -9.83 8.85 10.01
C ASN A 63 -11.12 9.69 10.03
N ASP A 64 -11.96 9.47 11.04
CA ASP A 64 -13.27 10.13 11.16
C ASP A 64 -13.18 11.66 11.19
N SER A 65 -12.09 12.21 11.73
CA SER A 65 -11.89 13.66 11.82
C SER A 65 -11.63 14.29 10.45
N ASP A 66 -10.76 13.69 9.64
CA ASP A 66 -10.47 14.12 8.27
C ASP A 66 -11.69 13.95 7.37
N LEU A 67 -12.45 12.87 7.56
CA LEU A 67 -13.68 12.64 6.83
C LEU A 67 -14.75 13.69 7.16
N HIS A 68 -14.92 14.03 8.44
CA HIS A 68 -15.86 15.09 8.83
C HIS A 68 -15.47 16.46 8.23
N VAL A 69 -14.17 16.74 8.18
CA VAL A 69 -13.63 17.93 7.52
C VAL A 69 -13.96 17.93 6.01
N LEU A 70 -13.77 16.80 5.34
CA LEU A 70 -14.10 16.65 3.91
C LEU A 70 -15.59 16.88 3.63
N LEU A 71 -16.47 16.22 4.39
CA LEU A 71 -17.92 16.34 4.19
C LEU A 71 -18.39 17.78 4.39
N ARG A 72 -17.79 18.50 5.36
CA ARG A 72 -18.05 19.93 5.58
C ARG A 72 -17.56 20.78 4.40
N LEU A 73 -16.39 20.48 3.83
CA LEU A 73 -15.92 21.13 2.63
C LEU A 73 -16.89 20.88 1.46
N ILE A 74 -17.29 19.64 1.19
CA ILE A 74 -18.23 19.29 0.11
C ILE A 74 -19.55 20.04 0.28
N SER A 75 -20.06 20.12 1.52
CA SER A 75 -21.26 20.88 1.84
C SER A 75 -21.10 22.38 1.56
N ARG A 76 -19.95 22.97 1.91
CA ARG A 76 -19.63 24.37 1.57
C ARG A 76 -19.50 24.56 0.05
N LEU A 77 -18.85 23.62 -0.64
CA LEU A 77 -18.70 23.58 -2.11
C LEU A 77 -20.03 23.72 -2.84
N ARG A 78 -21.09 23.09 -2.33
CA ARG A 78 -22.44 23.24 -2.89
C ARG A 78 -23.00 24.67 -2.83
N CYS A 79 -22.59 25.48 -1.85
CA CYS A 79 -23.17 26.81 -1.61
C CYS A 79 -22.51 27.94 -2.40
N TRP A 80 -21.21 27.88 -2.61
CA TRP A 80 -20.41 29.00 -3.13
C TRP A 80 -19.80 28.76 -4.52
N ILE A 81 -19.81 27.53 -5.05
CA ILE A 81 -19.14 27.23 -6.32
C ILE A 81 -20.00 27.69 -7.48
N LYS A 82 -19.43 28.53 -8.34
CA LYS A 82 -20.12 29.08 -9.52
C LYS A 82 -19.80 28.31 -10.79
N SER A 83 -18.69 27.59 -10.80
CA SER A 83 -18.23 26.75 -11.91
C SER A 83 -18.66 25.29 -11.70
N PRO A 84 -18.84 24.51 -12.79
CA PRO A 84 -19.09 23.08 -12.68
C PRO A 84 -17.97 22.34 -11.94
N LEU A 85 -18.32 21.74 -10.79
CA LEU A 85 -17.48 20.83 -10.03
C LEU A 85 -18.08 19.42 -10.09
N HIS A 86 -17.29 18.48 -10.58
CA HIS A 86 -17.63 17.06 -10.61
C HIS A 86 -16.80 16.34 -9.56
N ILE A 87 -17.45 15.60 -8.66
CA ILE A 87 -16.79 14.85 -7.60
C ILE A 87 -17.08 13.37 -7.79
N LEU A 88 -16.03 12.57 -7.89
CA LEU A 88 -16.10 11.11 -7.82
C LEU A 88 -15.49 10.67 -6.49
N LEU A 89 -16.21 9.83 -5.77
CA LEU A 89 -15.81 9.29 -4.47
C LEU A 89 -15.79 7.76 -4.57
N THR A 90 -14.72 7.13 -4.09
CA THR A 90 -14.67 5.68 -3.90
C THR A 90 -14.50 5.39 -2.41
N SER A 91 -15.17 4.34 -1.93
CA SER A 91 -14.99 3.87 -0.56
C SER A 91 -15.58 2.47 -0.37
N GLN A 92 -15.06 1.74 0.60
CA GLN A 92 -15.78 0.61 1.19
C GLN A 92 -17.04 1.09 1.93
N ASP A 93 -18.06 0.23 2.00
CA ASP A 93 -19.32 0.58 2.65
C ASP A 93 -19.10 0.92 4.14
N ARG A 94 -19.28 2.20 4.46
CA ARG A 94 -19.34 2.68 5.85
C ARG A 94 -20.62 3.45 6.09
N THR A 95 -21.22 3.18 7.24
CA THR A 95 -22.42 3.84 7.74
C THR A 95 -22.28 5.36 7.91
N ILE A 96 -21.05 5.89 7.97
CA ILE A 96 -20.81 7.33 8.06
C ILE A 96 -21.08 8.06 6.74
N PHE A 97 -20.88 7.39 5.59
CA PHE A 97 -21.13 7.98 4.27
C PHE A 97 -22.62 8.12 3.99
N THR A 98 -23.45 7.20 4.50
CA THR A 98 -24.90 7.25 4.30
C THR A 98 -25.53 8.50 4.94
N LYS A 99 -24.97 9.03 6.04
CA LYS A 99 -25.47 10.27 6.67
C LYS A 99 -25.01 11.53 5.95
N GLY A 100 -23.75 11.58 5.52
CA GLY A 100 -23.14 12.77 4.93
C GLY A 100 -23.41 12.98 3.44
N LEU A 101 -23.74 11.92 2.71
CA LEU A 101 -23.90 11.91 1.25
C LEU A 101 -25.34 11.59 0.81
N ASN A 102 -26.33 11.85 1.67
CA ASN A 102 -27.73 11.68 1.33
C ASN A 102 -28.09 12.41 0.02
N GLY A 103 -28.77 11.69 -0.88
CA GLY A 103 -29.18 12.19 -2.19
C GLY A 103 -28.07 12.24 -3.27
N VAL A 104 -26.85 11.81 -2.95
CA VAL A 104 -25.79 11.62 -3.95
C VAL A 104 -26.02 10.27 -4.65
N PRO A 105 -25.96 10.20 -6.00
CA PRO A 105 -26.02 8.93 -6.71
C PRO A 105 -24.93 7.97 -6.23
N GLN A 106 -25.31 6.73 -5.93
CA GLN A 106 -24.38 5.69 -5.49
C GLN A 106 -24.37 4.57 -6.52
N LEU A 107 -23.17 4.09 -6.82
CA LEU A 107 -22.96 2.89 -7.63
C LEU A 107 -22.29 1.85 -6.73
N SER A 108 -23.02 0.80 -6.38
CA SER A 108 -22.48 -0.33 -5.63
C SER A 108 -21.88 -1.33 -6.61
N LEU A 109 -20.62 -1.72 -6.38
CA LEU A 109 -19.94 -2.77 -7.14
C LEU A 109 -20.19 -4.11 -6.43
N GLU A 110 -21.37 -4.69 -6.63
CA GLU A 110 -21.76 -5.96 -6.02
C GLU A 110 -21.19 -7.18 -6.76
N PHE A 111 -21.12 -8.32 -6.07
CA PHE A 111 -20.69 -9.60 -6.64
C PHE A 111 -21.43 -9.97 -7.93
N SER A 112 -22.73 -9.69 -8.00
CA SER A 112 -23.59 -10.03 -9.14
C SER A 112 -23.19 -9.29 -10.41
N THR A 113 -22.56 -8.11 -10.30
CA THR A 113 -22.18 -7.28 -11.45
C THR A 113 -20.75 -7.54 -11.92
N THR A 114 -19.86 -8.05 -11.06
CA THR A 114 -18.43 -8.20 -11.37
C THR A 114 -18.03 -9.55 -11.97
N GLN A 115 -18.90 -10.57 -11.94
CA GLN A 115 -18.52 -11.92 -12.42
C GLN A 115 -18.06 -11.95 -13.88
N ASN A 116 -18.76 -11.25 -14.78
CA ASN A 116 -18.39 -11.22 -16.19
C ASN A 116 -17.09 -10.44 -16.41
N ASP A 117 -16.86 -9.38 -15.65
CA ASP A 117 -15.63 -8.61 -15.73
C ASP A 117 -14.44 -9.40 -15.20
N ILE A 118 -14.63 -10.20 -14.13
CA ILE A 118 -13.60 -11.13 -13.64
C ILE A 118 -13.32 -12.23 -14.67
N LYS A 119 -14.34 -12.76 -15.36
CA LYS A 119 -14.12 -13.71 -16.46
C LYS A 119 -13.24 -13.10 -17.56
N LEU A 120 -13.55 -11.87 -17.97
CA LEU A 120 -12.76 -11.14 -18.97
C LEU A 120 -11.34 -10.85 -18.47
N PHE A 121 -11.18 -10.46 -17.21
CA PHE A 121 -9.89 -10.26 -16.57
C PHE A 121 -9.04 -11.54 -16.56
N VAL A 122 -9.61 -12.69 -16.17
CA VAL A 122 -8.90 -13.97 -16.15
C VAL A 122 -8.53 -14.41 -17.56
N ALA A 123 -9.45 -14.29 -18.53
CA ALA A 123 -9.16 -14.62 -19.92
C ALA A 123 -8.02 -13.76 -20.49
N GLY A 124 -8.05 -12.44 -20.24
CA GLY A 124 -6.97 -11.53 -20.63
C GLY A 124 -5.65 -11.87 -19.95
N ALA A 125 -5.67 -12.21 -18.66
CA ALA A 125 -4.49 -12.64 -17.93
C ALA A 125 -3.87 -13.90 -18.54
N LEU A 126 -4.66 -14.94 -18.81
CA LEU A 126 -4.20 -16.19 -19.43
C LEU A 126 -3.60 -16.00 -20.82
N GLN A 127 -4.08 -15.00 -21.57
CA GLN A 127 -3.57 -14.67 -22.91
C GLN A 127 -2.30 -13.83 -22.89
N CYS A 128 -2.21 -12.88 -21.96
CA CYS A 128 -1.17 -11.84 -21.99
C CYS A 128 0.00 -12.09 -21.03
N ARG A 129 -0.17 -12.96 -20.02
CA ARG A 129 0.88 -13.24 -19.02
C ARG A 129 1.73 -14.44 -19.42
N PRO A 130 3.04 -14.27 -19.69
CA PRO A 130 3.92 -15.38 -20.05
C PRO A 130 4.03 -16.46 -18.95
N ASP A 131 3.92 -16.07 -17.68
CA ASP A 131 3.98 -17.01 -16.57
C ASP A 131 2.73 -17.91 -16.46
N LEU A 132 1.64 -17.58 -17.18
CA LEU A 132 0.42 -18.38 -17.26
C LEU A 132 0.29 -19.17 -18.58
N GLU A 133 1.24 -19.07 -19.51
CA GLU A 133 1.14 -19.68 -20.84
C GLU A 133 0.89 -21.21 -20.77
N HIS A 134 1.53 -21.88 -19.80
CA HIS A 134 1.37 -23.31 -19.55
C HIS A 134 -0.05 -23.73 -19.11
N LEU A 135 -0.91 -22.77 -18.74
CA LEU A 135 -2.27 -22.99 -18.26
C LEU A 135 -3.34 -22.79 -19.34
N VAL A 136 -2.96 -22.30 -20.54
CA VAL A 136 -3.89 -21.94 -21.61
C VAL A 136 -4.76 -23.13 -22.05
N LEU A 137 -4.23 -24.35 -22.04
CA LEU A 137 -5.00 -25.57 -22.39
C LEU A 137 -6.15 -25.86 -21.41
N ARG A 138 -6.11 -25.31 -20.20
CA ARG A 138 -7.14 -25.45 -19.16
C ARG A 138 -7.86 -24.13 -18.85
N ALA A 139 -7.81 -23.18 -19.78
CA ALA A 139 -8.33 -21.83 -19.58
C ALA A 139 -9.79 -21.80 -19.12
N GLU A 140 -10.66 -22.65 -19.69
CA GLU A 140 -12.08 -22.69 -19.31
C GLU A 140 -12.29 -23.14 -17.86
N GLU A 141 -11.62 -24.22 -17.45
CA GLU A 141 -11.69 -24.76 -16.09
C GLU A 141 -11.14 -23.76 -15.06
N ILE A 142 -9.98 -23.17 -15.36
CA ILE A 142 -9.34 -22.17 -14.50
C ILE A 142 -10.22 -20.93 -14.38
N THR A 143 -10.78 -20.45 -15.49
CA THR A 143 -11.69 -19.30 -15.48
C THR A 143 -12.91 -19.58 -14.61
N ALA A 144 -13.54 -20.75 -14.75
CA ALA A 144 -14.68 -21.13 -13.94
C ALA A 144 -14.33 -21.17 -12.45
N LYS A 145 -13.21 -21.80 -12.08
CA LYS A 145 -12.76 -21.92 -10.68
C LYS A 145 -12.34 -20.60 -10.07
N VAL A 146 -11.60 -19.76 -10.78
CA VAL A 146 -11.17 -18.46 -10.27
C VAL A 146 -12.36 -17.54 -10.09
N VAL A 147 -13.32 -17.50 -11.01
CA VAL A 147 -14.53 -16.68 -10.87
C VAL A 147 -15.39 -17.14 -9.69
N GLU A 148 -15.56 -18.45 -9.52
CA GLU A 148 -16.25 -19.05 -8.37
C GLU A 148 -15.60 -18.64 -7.05
N LYS A 149 -14.27 -18.73 -6.96
CA LYS A 149 -13.52 -18.53 -5.71
C LYS A 149 -13.23 -17.07 -5.38
N SER A 150 -13.17 -16.21 -6.39
CA SER A 150 -12.81 -14.80 -6.19
C SER A 150 -13.89 -14.00 -5.46
N ASN A 151 -15.13 -14.52 -5.39
CA ASN A 151 -16.26 -13.89 -4.72
C ASN A 151 -16.41 -12.40 -5.07
N GLY A 152 -16.18 -12.05 -6.35
CA GLY A 152 -16.34 -10.67 -6.87
C GLY A 152 -15.14 -9.77 -6.65
N MET A 153 -14.07 -10.25 -6.02
CA MET A 153 -12.86 -9.49 -5.74
C MET A 153 -11.80 -9.72 -6.81
N PHE A 154 -11.53 -8.72 -7.64
CA PHE A 154 -10.42 -8.75 -8.59
C PHE A 154 -9.06 -9.00 -7.92
N ARG A 155 -8.88 -8.47 -6.70
CA ARG A 155 -7.67 -8.71 -5.92
C ARG A 155 -7.47 -10.19 -5.61
N LEU A 156 -8.53 -10.90 -5.23
CA LEU A 156 -8.47 -12.33 -5.00
C LEU A 156 -8.23 -13.08 -6.32
N ALA A 157 -8.93 -12.71 -7.39
CA ALA A 157 -8.72 -13.31 -8.71
C ALA A 157 -7.24 -13.23 -9.15
N GLY A 158 -6.62 -12.06 -9.02
CA GLY A 158 -5.20 -11.85 -9.30
C GLY A 158 -4.30 -12.74 -8.44
N CYS A 159 -4.54 -12.81 -7.12
CA CYS A 159 -3.77 -13.66 -6.23
C CYS A 159 -3.93 -15.15 -6.52
N LEU A 160 -5.12 -15.61 -6.91
CA LEU A 160 -5.36 -17.00 -7.33
C LEU A 160 -4.58 -17.32 -8.61
N LEU A 161 -4.53 -16.39 -9.58
CA LEU A 161 -3.72 -16.55 -10.79
C LEU A 161 -2.22 -16.60 -10.46
N ASP A 162 -1.75 -15.77 -9.52
CA ASP A 162 -0.35 -15.79 -9.06
C ASP A 162 0.00 -17.08 -8.30
N GLU A 163 -0.97 -17.70 -7.63
CA GLU A 163 -0.79 -19.03 -7.03
C GLU A 163 -0.67 -20.12 -8.11
N LEU A 164 -1.55 -20.07 -9.12
CA LEU A 164 -1.58 -21.02 -10.21
C LEU A 164 -0.32 -20.93 -11.08
N SER A 165 0.22 -19.73 -11.33
CA SER A 165 1.43 -19.55 -12.16
C SER A 165 2.66 -20.25 -11.59
N ARG A 166 2.68 -20.52 -10.28
CA ARG A 166 3.77 -21.23 -9.60
C ARG A 166 3.71 -22.75 -9.79
N ARG A 167 2.65 -23.31 -10.38
CA ARG A 167 2.38 -24.75 -10.45
C ARG A 167 2.59 -25.30 -11.86
N LYS A 168 3.81 -25.77 -12.13
CA LYS A 168 4.23 -26.25 -13.46
C LYS A 168 3.88 -27.71 -13.79
N LEU A 169 3.42 -28.49 -12.81
CA LEU A 169 3.15 -29.92 -12.97
C LEU A 169 1.65 -30.20 -12.83
N ASP A 170 1.07 -30.95 -13.78
CA ASP A 170 -0.38 -31.23 -13.82
C ASP A 170 -0.95 -31.83 -12.53
N PRO A 171 -0.32 -32.83 -11.87
CA PRO A 171 -0.87 -33.38 -10.62
C PRO A 171 -0.85 -32.38 -9.46
N ALA A 172 0.04 -31.40 -9.50
CA ALA A 172 0.08 -30.32 -8.52
C ALA A 172 -1.01 -29.27 -8.81
N LEU A 173 -1.31 -29.02 -10.09
CA LEU A 173 -2.36 -28.10 -10.52
C LEU A 173 -3.75 -28.57 -10.10
N ASP A 174 -4.08 -29.86 -10.27
CA ASP A 174 -5.38 -30.41 -9.86
C ASP A 174 -5.64 -30.26 -8.36
N LYS A 175 -4.62 -30.55 -7.54
CA LYS A 175 -4.71 -30.39 -6.08
C LYS A 175 -4.93 -28.94 -5.68
N VAL A 176 -4.30 -28.00 -6.38
CA VAL A 176 -4.42 -26.57 -6.12
C VAL A 176 -5.79 -26.07 -6.53
N LEU A 177 -6.26 -26.42 -7.74
CA LEU A 177 -7.60 -26.07 -8.23
C LEU A 177 -8.71 -26.59 -7.32
N ALA A 178 -8.57 -27.81 -6.78
CA ALA A 178 -9.51 -28.38 -5.82
C ALA A 178 -9.55 -27.63 -4.49
N ASN A 179 -8.43 -27.01 -4.08
CA ASN A 179 -8.27 -26.38 -2.78
C ASN A 179 -8.04 -24.86 -2.87
N LEU A 180 -8.48 -24.17 -3.92
CA LEU A 180 -8.30 -22.72 -4.00
C LEU A 180 -9.01 -21.98 -2.84
N PRO A 181 -8.35 -21.03 -2.17
CA PRO A 181 -8.96 -20.22 -1.10
C PRO A 181 -10.10 -19.38 -1.65
N GLY A 182 -11.12 -19.14 -0.82
CA GLY A 182 -12.29 -18.33 -1.18
C GLY A 182 -12.26 -16.89 -0.66
N ASP A 183 -11.16 -16.50 -0.01
CA ASP A 183 -10.99 -15.18 0.61
C ASP A 183 -9.52 -14.72 0.58
N LEU A 184 -9.30 -13.44 0.86
CA LEU A 184 -7.98 -12.82 0.82
C LEU A 184 -7.03 -13.37 1.89
N PHE A 185 -7.52 -13.71 3.07
CA PHE A 185 -6.67 -14.16 4.19
C PHE A 185 -6.15 -15.57 3.92
N GLY A 186 -6.99 -16.45 3.38
CA GLY A 186 -6.63 -17.79 2.94
C GLY A 186 -5.55 -17.78 1.86
N ILE A 187 -5.66 -16.89 0.86
CA ILE A 187 -4.62 -16.80 -0.19
C ILE A 187 -3.32 -16.17 0.31
N TYR A 188 -3.39 -15.17 1.19
CA TYR A 188 -2.20 -14.59 1.80
C TYR A 188 -1.48 -15.57 2.70
N GLY A 189 -2.22 -16.31 3.52
CA GLY A 189 -1.68 -17.37 4.35
C GLY A 189 -1.06 -18.49 3.53
N ARG A 190 -1.54 -18.74 2.30
CA ARG A 190 -0.93 -19.71 1.39
C ARG A 190 0.39 -19.22 0.80
N PHE A 191 0.54 -17.93 0.52
CA PHE A 191 1.81 -17.36 0.06
C PHE A 191 2.93 -17.51 1.10
N LEU A 192 2.58 -17.56 2.38
CA LEU A 192 3.52 -17.71 3.49
C LEU A 192 3.79 -19.18 3.90
N GLU A 193 3.00 -20.14 3.44
CA GLU A 193 3.15 -21.56 3.81
C GLU A 193 4.50 -22.20 3.46
N PRO A 194 5.15 -21.87 2.33
CA PRO A 194 6.45 -22.46 1.99
C PRO A 194 7.62 -21.99 2.86
N ILE A 195 7.40 -21.01 3.75
CA ILE A 195 8.46 -20.40 4.55
C ILE A 195 8.64 -21.21 5.83
N ASP A 196 9.86 -21.69 6.06
CA ASP A 196 10.20 -22.44 7.25
C ASP A 196 10.11 -21.58 8.52
N ARG A 197 9.87 -22.23 9.66
CA ARG A 197 9.70 -21.52 10.94
C ARG A 197 10.92 -20.69 11.33
N ASP A 198 12.11 -21.20 11.04
CA ASP A 198 13.38 -20.53 11.37
C ASP A 198 13.58 -19.29 10.49
N ASP A 199 13.13 -19.32 9.24
CA ASP A 199 13.20 -18.19 8.32
C ASP A 199 12.09 -17.15 8.55
N PHE A 200 10.96 -17.58 9.14
CA PHE A 200 9.80 -16.72 9.34
C PHE A 200 10.10 -15.53 10.27
N ILE A 201 11.09 -15.63 11.15
CA ILE A 201 11.52 -14.52 11.98
C ILE A 201 11.99 -13.31 11.14
N HIS A 202 12.68 -13.55 10.02
CA HIS A 202 13.12 -12.49 9.12
C HIS A 202 11.95 -11.89 8.36
N VAL A 203 11.00 -12.73 7.94
CA VAL A 203 9.73 -12.30 7.33
C VAL A 203 8.95 -11.39 8.27
N ALA A 204 8.78 -11.81 9.53
CA ALA A 204 8.08 -11.03 10.54
C ALA A 204 8.73 -9.66 10.75
N ARG A 205 10.08 -9.60 10.81
CA ARG A 205 10.81 -8.33 10.94
C ARG A 205 10.61 -7.41 9.74
N VAL A 206 10.67 -7.93 8.51
CA VAL A 206 10.40 -7.15 7.28
C VAL A 206 8.96 -6.64 7.27
N LEU A 207 7.98 -7.50 7.57
CA LEU A 207 6.57 -7.12 7.60
C LEU A 207 6.27 -6.03 8.65
N ARG A 208 6.92 -6.07 9.83
CA ARG A 208 6.81 -4.99 10.83
C ARG A 208 7.19 -3.63 10.24
N TRP A 209 8.32 -3.57 9.56
CA TRP A 209 8.79 -2.34 8.95
C TRP A 209 7.87 -1.87 7.84
N ILE A 210 7.38 -2.77 6.98
CA ILE A 210 6.50 -2.38 5.87
C ILE A 210 5.15 -1.87 6.39
N VAL A 211 4.56 -2.53 7.39
CA VAL A 211 3.20 -2.22 7.89
C VAL A 211 3.19 -1.00 8.81
N PHE A 212 4.17 -0.87 9.70
CA PHE A 212 4.12 0.10 10.81
C PHE A 212 5.04 1.32 10.63
N SER A 213 5.79 1.40 9.54
CA SER A 213 6.58 2.60 9.28
C SER A 213 5.70 3.79 8.93
N ALA A 214 6.00 4.93 9.54
CA ALA A 214 5.30 6.19 9.27
C ALA A 214 5.50 6.72 7.84
N ARG A 215 6.49 6.20 7.12
CA ARG A 215 6.83 6.58 5.74
C ARG A 215 7.21 5.33 4.94
N PRO A 216 7.04 5.34 3.61
CA PRO A 216 7.49 4.25 2.78
C PRO A 216 8.97 3.91 3.03
N VAL A 217 9.26 2.62 3.17
CA VAL A 217 10.60 2.12 3.50
C VAL A 217 11.30 1.70 2.23
N THR A 218 12.57 2.08 2.08
CA THR A 218 13.42 1.62 0.97
C THR A 218 14.09 0.29 1.30
N LEU A 219 14.46 -0.47 0.28
CA LEU A 219 15.25 -1.70 0.47
C LEU A 219 16.53 -1.43 1.27
N GLN A 220 17.22 -0.33 0.99
CA GLN A 220 18.42 0.07 1.73
C GLN A 220 18.13 0.28 3.23
N ARG A 221 17.08 1.02 3.57
CA ARG A 221 16.69 1.24 4.98
C ARG A 221 16.30 -0.05 5.67
N LEU A 222 15.65 -0.97 4.97
CA LEU A 222 15.35 -2.30 5.52
C LEU A 222 16.64 -3.09 5.78
N LYS A 223 17.64 -3.07 4.88
CA LYS A 223 18.93 -3.73 5.10
C LYS A 223 19.64 -3.16 6.34
N GLU A 224 19.69 -1.85 6.47
CA GLU A 224 20.28 -1.17 7.63
C GLU A 224 19.55 -1.50 8.93
N ALA A 225 18.22 -1.41 8.94
CA ALA A 225 17.41 -1.69 10.12
C ALA A 225 17.49 -3.16 10.55
N LEU A 226 17.62 -4.08 9.60
CA LEU A 226 17.65 -5.53 9.86
C LEU A 226 19.05 -6.07 10.16
N ALA A 227 20.10 -5.25 10.01
CA ALA A 227 21.46 -5.56 10.43
C ALA A 227 21.60 -5.72 11.96
N PHE A 228 20.68 -5.14 12.71
CA PHE A 228 20.65 -5.21 14.16
C PHE A 228 19.88 -6.45 14.59
N ASP A 229 20.51 -7.31 15.36
CA ASP A 229 19.80 -8.42 16.00
C ASP A 229 19.11 -7.93 17.28
N PHE A 230 17.84 -8.30 17.44
CA PHE A 230 17.02 -7.98 18.62
C PHE A 230 16.51 -9.24 19.32
N LEU A 231 17.11 -10.40 19.02
CA LEU A 231 16.83 -11.64 19.73
C LEU A 231 17.14 -11.54 21.23
N ASP A 232 18.07 -10.66 21.62
CA ASP A 232 18.31 -10.28 23.01
C ASP A 232 17.84 -8.82 23.26
N PRO A 233 16.79 -8.59 24.08
CA PRO A 233 16.29 -7.25 24.44
C PRO A 233 17.31 -6.36 25.14
N HIS A 234 18.43 -6.93 25.61
CA HIS A 234 19.47 -6.23 26.36
C HIS A 234 20.78 -6.06 25.59
N GLN A 235 20.91 -6.63 24.39
CA GLN A 235 22.11 -6.53 23.57
C GLN A 235 21.76 -6.03 22.17
N TYR A 236 22.08 -4.76 21.91
CA TYR A 236 21.93 -4.13 20.60
C TYR A 236 23.16 -4.46 19.75
N ILE A 237 23.23 -5.69 19.24
CA ILE A 237 24.39 -6.14 18.47
C ILE A 237 24.14 -5.81 17.01
N PHE A 238 24.92 -4.85 16.51
CA PHE A 238 25.09 -4.67 15.07
C PHE A 238 25.89 -5.85 14.53
N ASP A 239 25.29 -6.59 13.61
CA ASP A 239 25.96 -7.67 12.90
C ASP A 239 26.10 -7.30 11.41
N PRO A 240 27.32 -6.97 10.95
CA PRO A 240 27.57 -6.71 9.53
C PRO A 240 27.18 -7.88 8.62
N ALA A 241 27.20 -9.14 9.10
CA ALA A 241 26.76 -10.28 8.32
C ALA A 241 25.24 -10.22 8.04
N ASN A 242 24.48 -9.59 8.93
CA ASN A 242 23.07 -9.33 8.75
C ASN A 242 22.79 -8.14 7.79
N GLN A 243 23.78 -7.38 7.32
CA GLN A 243 23.57 -6.43 6.21
C GLN A 243 23.43 -7.12 4.84
N GLY A 244 23.60 -8.45 4.79
CA GLY A 244 23.58 -9.22 3.55
C GLY A 244 22.27 -9.16 2.77
N ASN A 245 22.27 -9.76 1.57
CA ASN A 245 21.13 -9.80 0.63
C ASN A 245 19.89 -10.58 1.13
N HIS A 246 19.85 -11.01 2.40
CA HIS A 246 18.73 -11.74 3.00
C HIS A 246 17.40 -10.99 2.89
N VAL A 247 17.37 -9.66 3.06
CA VAL A 247 16.16 -8.83 2.87
C VAL A 247 15.59 -8.98 1.46
N VAL A 248 16.46 -9.06 0.45
CA VAL A 248 16.04 -9.23 -0.95
C VAL A 248 15.40 -10.59 -1.15
N TRP A 249 15.95 -11.64 -0.53
CA TRP A 249 15.37 -12.98 -0.56
C TRP A 249 14.02 -13.04 0.17
N VAL A 250 13.91 -12.38 1.33
CA VAL A 250 12.65 -12.26 2.07
C VAL A 250 11.59 -11.53 1.23
N CYS A 251 11.94 -10.42 0.58
CA CYS A 251 11.03 -9.74 -0.35
C CYS A 251 10.60 -10.63 -1.52
N LYS A 252 11.48 -11.51 -2.02
CA LYS A 252 11.12 -12.50 -3.05
C LYS A 252 10.17 -13.57 -2.51
N TRP A 253 10.32 -14.03 -1.26
CA TRP A 253 9.37 -14.95 -0.63
C TRP A 253 8.00 -14.32 -0.44
N LEU A 254 7.95 -13.01 -0.21
CA LEU A 254 6.73 -12.21 -0.05
C LEU A 254 6.08 -11.82 -1.38
N GLN A 255 6.40 -12.49 -2.49
CA GLN A 255 5.80 -12.22 -3.79
C GLN A 255 4.27 -12.39 -3.74
N GLY A 256 3.55 -11.35 -4.15
CA GLY A 256 2.08 -11.29 -4.09
C GLY A 256 1.56 -10.57 -2.85
N LEU A 257 2.36 -10.45 -1.79
CA LEU A 257 2.07 -9.67 -0.58
C LEU A 257 2.73 -8.29 -0.61
N VAL A 258 3.91 -8.20 -1.22
CA VAL A 258 4.74 -7.00 -1.28
C VAL A 258 5.11 -6.68 -2.72
N THR A 259 5.22 -5.41 -3.04
CA THR A 259 5.78 -4.86 -4.28
C THR A 259 7.04 -4.08 -3.98
N VAL A 260 8.04 -4.18 -4.86
CA VAL A 260 9.24 -3.36 -4.82
C VAL A 260 9.20 -2.47 -6.06
N SER A 261 9.17 -1.15 -5.88
CA SER A 261 9.28 -0.23 -7.01
C SER A 261 10.72 -0.17 -7.50
N GLU A 262 10.95 -0.11 -8.81
CA GLU A 262 12.28 0.22 -9.33
C GLU A 262 12.60 1.67 -8.94
N GLY A 263 13.77 1.87 -8.33
CA GLY A 263 14.28 3.21 -8.08
C GLY A 263 14.81 3.83 -9.38
N LEU A 264 14.96 5.17 -9.40
CA LEU A 264 15.67 5.84 -10.49
C LEU A 264 17.07 5.24 -10.63
N PRO A 265 17.55 4.99 -11.88
CA PRO A 265 18.90 4.48 -12.09
C PRO A 265 19.91 5.48 -11.51
N SER A 266 20.73 5.01 -10.57
CA SER A 266 21.91 5.76 -10.12
C SER A 266 22.94 5.79 -11.24
N THR A 267 23.60 6.93 -11.44
CA THR A 267 24.58 7.19 -12.51
C THR A 267 25.93 6.50 -12.31
N ASP A 268 26.05 5.55 -11.39
CA ASP A 268 27.30 4.81 -11.17
C ASP A 268 27.31 3.50 -11.96
N ASP A 269 28.14 3.48 -13.01
CA ASP A 269 28.46 2.37 -13.90
C ASP A 269 29.31 1.29 -13.21
N GLN A 270 28.80 0.71 -12.12
CA GLN A 270 29.26 -0.58 -11.63
C GLN A 270 28.06 -1.47 -11.36
N ALA A 271 28.18 -2.76 -11.71
CA ALA A 271 27.12 -3.74 -11.79
C ALA A 271 26.53 -4.20 -10.43
N ASP A 272 26.31 -3.26 -9.51
CA ASP A 272 25.45 -3.42 -8.35
C ASP A 272 24.12 -2.70 -8.64
N ILE A 273 23.11 -3.50 -8.96
CA ILE A 273 21.69 -3.14 -9.13
C ILE A 273 21.34 -1.96 -8.21
N SER A 274 20.92 -0.81 -8.73
CA SER A 274 20.59 0.35 -7.91
C SER A 274 19.48 0.02 -6.90
N TRP A 275 19.85 -0.24 -5.64
CA TRP A 275 18.99 -0.77 -4.56
C TRP A 275 18.12 0.30 -3.87
N SER A 276 17.65 1.30 -4.61
CA SER A 276 16.88 2.44 -4.08
C SER A 276 15.36 2.23 -4.06
N GLY A 277 14.89 1.04 -4.45
CA GLY A 277 13.47 0.71 -4.55
C GLY A 277 12.70 0.82 -3.23
N VAL A 278 11.47 1.34 -3.32
CA VAL A 278 10.54 1.41 -2.18
C VAL A 278 9.81 0.07 -2.07
N VAL A 279 9.78 -0.47 -0.86
CA VAL A 279 9.07 -1.70 -0.53
C VAL A 279 7.72 -1.32 0.08
N ALA A 280 6.64 -1.79 -0.54
CA ALA A 280 5.27 -1.49 -0.13
C ALA A 280 4.40 -2.75 -0.17
N LEU A 281 3.31 -2.76 0.58
CA LEU A 281 2.31 -3.82 0.45
C LEU A 281 1.69 -3.79 -0.94
N ALA A 282 1.44 -4.97 -1.50
CA ALA A 282 0.77 -5.10 -2.79
C ALA A 282 -0.70 -4.65 -2.74
N HIS A 283 -1.31 -4.61 -1.55
CA HIS A 283 -2.63 -4.07 -1.28
C HIS A 283 -2.82 -3.82 0.23
N SER A 284 -3.68 -2.87 0.62
CA SER A 284 -3.93 -2.52 2.02
C SER A 284 -4.45 -3.70 2.86
N SER A 285 -5.30 -4.56 2.29
CA SER A 285 -5.81 -5.78 2.94
C SER A 285 -4.72 -6.77 3.40
N VAL A 286 -3.49 -6.65 2.90
CA VAL A 286 -2.36 -7.44 3.39
C VAL A 286 -1.99 -7.01 4.81
N ALA A 287 -2.05 -5.71 5.13
CA ALA A 287 -1.85 -5.22 6.49
C ALA A 287 -2.92 -5.78 7.44
N ASP A 288 -4.18 -5.79 7.01
CA ASP A 288 -5.30 -6.34 7.80
C ASP A 288 -5.07 -7.81 8.15
N TYR A 289 -4.60 -8.60 7.17
CA TYR A 289 -4.22 -9.99 7.40
C TYR A 289 -3.06 -10.12 8.39
N ILE A 290 -1.99 -9.35 8.21
CA ILE A 290 -0.78 -9.40 9.05
C ILE A 290 -1.11 -9.10 10.53
N VAL A 291 -2.00 -8.14 10.78
CA VAL A 291 -2.41 -7.72 12.13
C VAL A 291 -3.50 -8.62 12.72
N SER A 292 -4.07 -9.53 11.94
CA SER A 292 -5.17 -10.40 12.35
C SER A 292 -4.76 -11.48 13.37
N ASP A 293 -5.75 -11.93 14.16
CA ASP A 293 -5.60 -13.10 15.02
C ASP A 293 -5.32 -14.39 14.25
N GLU A 294 -5.75 -14.47 12.99
CA GLU A 294 -5.50 -15.64 12.13
C GLU A 294 -4.01 -15.77 11.82
N PHE A 295 -3.36 -14.67 11.42
CA PHE A 295 -1.92 -14.62 11.19
C PHE A 295 -1.16 -15.03 12.47
N ARG A 296 -1.55 -14.43 13.60
CA ARG A 296 -0.91 -14.72 14.90
C ARG A 296 -1.00 -16.19 15.27
N LYS A 297 -2.16 -16.83 15.09
CA LYS A 297 -2.36 -18.25 15.40
C LYS A 297 -1.60 -19.16 14.44
N LYS A 298 -1.57 -18.83 13.15
CA LYS A 298 -0.93 -19.66 12.12
C LYS A 298 0.60 -19.63 12.23
N HIS A 299 1.17 -18.44 12.45
CA HIS A 299 2.62 -18.24 12.39
C HIS A 299 3.28 -18.13 13.77
N GLN A 300 2.51 -18.04 14.87
CA GLN A 300 3.04 -17.87 16.23
C GLN A 300 3.84 -16.57 16.42
N HIS A 301 3.61 -15.57 15.56
CA HIS A 301 4.18 -14.24 15.65
C HIS A 301 3.08 -13.21 15.88
N ASP A 302 3.26 -12.37 16.90
CA ASP A 302 2.41 -11.20 17.11
C ASP A 302 2.99 -9.98 16.41
N LEU A 303 2.27 -9.52 15.38
CA LEU A 303 2.56 -8.32 14.60
C LEU A 303 1.54 -7.20 14.88
N GLY A 304 0.94 -7.17 16.07
CA GLY A 304 0.11 -6.06 16.52
C GLY A 304 0.85 -4.72 16.57
N ALA A 305 0.09 -3.62 16.60
CA ALA A 305 0.65 -2.27 16.58
C ALA A 305 1.59 -1.98 17.77
N GLY A 306 1.23 -2.45 18.98
CA GLY A 306 2.04 -2.23 20.17
C GLY A 306 3.43 -2.87 20.06
N SER A 307 3.48 -4.18 19.83
CA SER A 307 4.73 -4.93 19.72
C SER A 307 5.58 -4.47 18.55
N SER A 308 4.96 -4.14 17.41
CA SER A 308 5.66 -3.68 16.21
C SER A 308 6.25 -2.28 16.38
N HIS A 309 5.51 -1.33 16.97
CA HIS A 309 6.06 -0.01 17.26
C HIS A 309 7.21 -0.06 18.27
N THR A 310 7.11 -0.91 19.30
CA THR A 310 8.21 -1.13 20.25
C THR A 310 9.46 -1.66 19.54
N PHE A 311 9.30 -2.66 18.67
CA PHE A 311 10.40 -3.21 17.87
C PHE A 311 11.05 -2.17 16.96
N LEU A 312 10.25 -1.39 16.22
CA LEU A 312 10.75 -0.29 15.38
C LEU A 312 11.51 0.76 16.21
N ALA A 313 10.95 1.17 17.36
CA ALA A 313 11.57 2.16 18.23
C ALA A 313 12.91 1.66 18.81
N GLN A 314 12.96 0.42 19.30
CA GLN A 314 14.19 -0.21 19.77
C GLN A 314 15.24 -0.29 18.66
N THR A 315 14.82 -0.59 17.42
CA THR A 315 15.73 -0.62 16.28
C THR A 315 16.31 0.75 15.97
N CYS A 316 15.48 1.78 15.94
CA CYS A 316 15.93 3.16 15.74
C CYS A 316 16.90 3.61 16.85
N VAL A 317 16.60 3.29 18.11
CA VAL A 317 17.47 3.64 19.25
C VAL A 317 18.80 2.88 19.16
N GLY A 318 18.78 1.58 18.87
CA GLY A 318 19.99 0.77 18.69
C GLY A 318 20.87 1.29 17.55
N TYR A 319 20.25 1.66 16.43
CA TYR A 319 20.94 2.30 15.30
C TYR A 319 21.63 3.59 15.72
N LEU A 320 20.89 4.49 16.39
CA LEU A 320 21.44 5.77 16.84
C LEU A 320 22.59 5.58 17.82
N LEU A 321 22.45 4.70 18.81
CA LEU A 321 23.48 4.44 19.82
C LEU A 321 24.75 3.87 19.19
N HIS A 322 24.62 2.90 18.29
CA HIS A 322 25.77 2.29 17.62
C HIS A 322 26.58 3.33 16.83
N PHE A 323 25.91 4.18 16.04
CA PHE A 323 26.59 5.17 15.20
C PHE A 323 26.94 6.48 15.92
N THR A 324 26.46 6.69 17.15
CA THR A 324 27.01 7.72 18.04
C THR A 324 28.30 7.28 18.72
N ASP A 325 28.41 6.00 19.08
CA ASP A 325 29.60 5.44 19.74
C ASP A 325 30.69 5.01 18.73
N HIS A 326 30.29 4.70 17.48
CA HIS A 326 31.15 4.35 16.36
C HIS A 326 30.78 5.19 15.12
N PRO A 327 31.25 6.45 15.01
CA PRO A 327 30.94 7.30 13.87
C PRO A 327 31.44 6.68 12.56
N LEU A 328 30.58 6.70 11.53
CA LEU A 328 30.92 6.23 10.18
C LEU A 328 32.14 6.99 9.64
N ASP A 329 33.19 6.26 9.23
CA ASP A 329 34.29 6.84 8.45
C ASP A 329 33.73 7.39 7.14
N LYS A 330 34.04 8.65 6.85
CA LYS A 330 33.46 9.47 5.78
C LYS A 330 33.79 9.02 4.34
N GLU A 331 34.36 7.83 4.14
CA GLU A 331 34.82 7.37 2.82
C GLU A 331 33.89 6.37 2.12
N MET A 332 32.69 6.10 2.66
CA MET A 332 31.71 5.19 2.02
C MET A 332 30.30 5.79 1.90
N VAL A 333 30.18 6.98 1.30
CA VAL A 333 28.89 7.54 0.83
C VAL A 333 28.94 7.76 -0.66
#